data_AF-A0A9E5DRN4-F1
#
_entry.id   AF-A0A9E5DRN4-F1
#
_cell.length_a   1.000
_cell.length_b   1.000
_cell.length_c   1.000
_cell.angle_alpha   90.00
_cell.angle_beta   90.00
_cell.angle_gamma   90.00
#
_symmetry.space_group_name_H-M   'P 1'
#
loop_
_entity.id
_entity.type
_entity.pdbx_description
1 polymer ?
#
loop_
_entity_poly.entity_id
_entity_poly.type
_entity_poly.pdbx_seq_one_letter_code
_entity_poly.pdbx_strand_id
1 'polypeptide(L)'
;MANYLPSPSGWVREQVELYERTNGAEGNTLRDTGMPVIIVTNTGNKSGAIRKTPLMRVKDGDKYVLIGSRGGAPQHPVWVHNLRANSDVE
;
A
#
# COMPACT_ATOMS: atom_id res chain seq x y z
N MET A 1 -18.75 -10.45 0.06
CA MET A 1 -17.46 -10.41 0.76
C MET A 1 -16.46 -9.78 -0.19
N ALA A 2 -15.73 -8.74 0.24
CA ALA A 2 -14.73 -8.12 -0.63
C ALA A 2 -13.53 -9.06 -0.75
N ASN A 3 -13.25 -9.54 -1.96
CA ASN A 3 -12.12 -10.42 -2.21
C ASN A 3 -10.82 -9.59 -2.23
N TYR A 4 -9.77 -10.05 -1.56
CA TYR A 4 -8.44 -9.47 -1.71
C TYR A 4 -7.89 -9.80 -3.11
N LEU A 5 -7.50 -8.78 -3.85
CA LEU A 5 -6.82 -8.92 -5.14
C LEU A 5 -5.40 -8.35 -5.03
N PRO A 6 -4.38 -9.21 -4.92
CA PRO A 6 -3.01 -8.77 -4.70
C PRO A 6 -2.44 -8.02 -5.93
N SER A 7 -1.31 -7.34 -5.73
CA SER A 7 -0.64 -6.62 -6.82
C SER A 7 -0.28 -7.56 -7.97
N PRO A 8 -0.35 -7.14 -9.25
CA PRO A 8 0.18 -7.94 -10.36
C PRO A 8 1.70 -8.10 -10.28
N SER A 9 2.40 -7.18 -9.60
CA SER A 9 3.85 -7.26 -9.39
C SER A 9 4.20 -8.30 -8.33
N GLY A 10 4.99 -9.32 -8.69
CA GLY A 10 5.38 -10.42 -7.80
C GLY A 10 6.03 -9.95 -6.50
N TRP A 11 7.06 -9.12 -6.58
CA TRP A 11 7.78 -8.62 -5.41
C TRP A 11 6.89 -7.80 -4.45
N VAL A 12 5.89 -7.08 -4.97
CA VAL A 12 4.94 -6.32 -4.13
C VAL A 12 4.07 -7.30 -3.35
N ARG A 13 3.59 -8.37 -3.99
CA ARG A 13 2.79 -9.41 -3.31
C ARG A 13 3.60 -10.07 -2.21
N GLU A 14 4.81 -10.50 -2.54
CA GLU A 14 5.72 -11.16 -1.60
C GLU A 14 6.02 -10.26 -0.39
N GLN A 15 6.25 -8.98 -0.61
CA GLN A 15 6.50 -8.02 0.48
C GLN A 15 5.27 -7.87 1.39
N VAL A 16 4.07 -7.71 0.82
CA VAL A 16 2.82 -7.60 1.60
C VAL A 16 2.59 -8.87 2.42
N GLU A 17 2.71 -10.03 1.80
CA GLU A 17 2.53 -11.33 2.46
C GLU A 17 3.53 -11.54 3.60
N LEU A 18 4.81 -11.19 3.37
CA LEU A 18 5.85 -11.27 4.39
C LEU A 18 5.58 -10.31 5.56
N TYR A 19 5.20 -9.06 5.26
CA TYR A 19 4.86 -8.07 6.28
C TYR A 19 3.70 -8.58 7.15
N GLU A 20 2.61 -9.04 6.55
CA GLU A 20 1.42 -9.45 7.29
C GLU A 20 1.63 -10.74 8.08
N ARG A 21 2.28 -11.75 7.49
CA ARG A 21 2.54 -13.03 8.17
C ARG A 21 3.46 -12.86 9.39
N THR A 22 4.30 -11.84 9.40
CA THR A 22 5.27 -11.57 10.47
C THR A 22 4.84 -10.43 11.39
N ASN A 23 3.62 -9.91 11.25
CA ASN A 23 3.14 -8.74 11.98
C ASN A 23 4.09 -7.52 11.88
N GLY A 24 4.69 -7.32 10.70
CA GLY A 24 5.62 -6.22 10.41
C GLY A 24 7.05 -6.41 10.93
N ALA A 25 7.42 -7.59 11.43
CA ALA A 25 8.80 -7.87 11.81
C ALA A 25 9.72 -7.98 10.57
N GLU A 26 9.21 -8.50 9.45
CA GLU A 26 9.91 -8.62 8.17
C GLU A 26 9.15 -7.91 7.05
N GLY A 27 9.80 -7.63 5.91
CA GLY A 27 9.18 -6.93 4.78
C GLY A 27 8.80 -5.46 5.06
N ASN A 28 9.22 -4.92 6.20
CA ASN A 28 8.86 -3.62 6.75
C ASN A 28 9.73 -2.45 6.27
N THR A 29 10.58 -2.67 5.26
CA THR A 29 11.38 -1.62 4.64
C THR A 29 11.23 -1.61 3.12
N LEU A 30 11.41 -0.44 2.51
CA LEU A 30 11.51 -0.29 1.08
C LEU A 30 12.80 -0.95 0.62
N ARG A 31 12.66 -1.90 -0.30
CA ARG A 31 13.74 -2.73 -0.84
C ARG A 31 14.98 -1.88 -1.14
N ASP A 32 16.14 -2.37 -0.69
CA ASP A 32 17.47 -1.79 -0.94
C ASP A 32 17.71 -0.38 -0.35
N THR A 33 16.75 0.21 0.37
CA THR A 33 16.92 1.54 1.01
C THR A 33 16.91 1.47 2.54
N GLY A 34 16.33 0.42 3.13
CA GLY A 34 16.14 0.30 4.57
C GLY A 34 15.10 1.27 5.16
N MET A 35 14.46 2.10 4.34
CA MET A 35 13.46 3.06 4.80
C MET A 35 12.16 2.34 5.20
N PRO A 36 11.55 2.64 6.35
CA PRO A 36 10.37 1.93 6.83
C PRO A 36 9.16 2.12 5.91
N VAL A 37 8.33 1.07 5.80
CA VAL A 37 7.04 1.11 5.09
C VAL A 37 5.88 0.73 6.01
N ILE A 38 4.67 1.06 5.56
CA ILE A 38 3.41 0.56 6.09
C ILE A 38 2.62 -0.10 4.96
N ILE A 39 1.75 -1.06 5.30
CA ILE A 39 0.81 -1.66 4.35
C ILE A 39 -0.47 -0.85 4.39
N VAL A 40 -0.85 -0.28 3.26
CA VAL A 40 -2.10 0.48 3.13
C VAL A 40 -3.14 -0.37 2.41
N THR A 41 -4.26 -0.59 3.10
CA THR A 41 -5.42 -1.35 2.63
C THR A 41 -6.52 -0.38 2.20
N ASN A 42 -7.06 -0.58 0.99
CA ASN A 42 -8.16 0.22 0.46
C ASN A 42 -9.10 -0.63 -0.42
N THR A 43 -10.26 -0.06 -0.76
CA THR A 43 -11.22 -0.68 -1.67
C THR A 43 -11.01 -0.21 -3.10
N GLY A 44 -10.85 -1.14 -4.05
CA GLY A 44 -10.71 -0.83 -5.46
C GLY A 44 -11.96 -0.14 -6.04
N ASN A 45 -11.84 1.09 -6.54
CA ASN A 45 -13.00 1.89 -6.96
C ASN A 45 -13.82 1.28 -8.11
N LYS A 46 -13.18 0.49 -8.98
CA LYS A 46 -13.85 -0.23 -10.08
C LYS A 46 -14.24 -1.66 -9.71
N SER A 47 -13.43 -2.32 -8.90
CA SER A 47 -13.56 -3.77 -8.64
C SER A 47 -14.28 -4.12 -7.34
N GLY A 48 -14.41 -3.19 -6.39
CA GLY A 48 -14.88 -3.46 -5.02
C GLY A 48 -13.96 -4.36 -4.17
N ALA A 49 -12.90 -4.91 -4.77
CA ALA A 49 -11.91 -5.76 -4.11
C ALA A 49 -11.02 -5.00 -3.12
N ILE A 50 -10.58 -5.70 -2.08
CA ILE A 50 -9.52 -5.21 -1.18
C ILE A 50 -8.20 -5.17 -1.95
N ARG A 51 -7.46 -4.06 -1.81
CA ARG A 51 -6.14 -3.82 -2.39
C ARG A 51 -5.18 -3.41 -1.29
N LYS A 52 -3.96 -3.96 -1.33
CA LYS A 52 -2.90 -3.69 -0.35
C LYS A 52 -1.68 -3.16 -1.07
N THR A 53 -1.12 -2.05 -0.60
CA THR A 53 0.05 -1.40 -1.20
C THR A 53 1.06 -1.01 -0.12
N PRO A 54 2.32 -1.45 -0.19
CA PRO A 54 3.37 -0.94 0.69
C PRO A 54 3.70 0.50 0.29
N LEU A 55 3.64 1.43 1.24
CA LEU A 55 4.01 2.83 1.07
C LEU A 55 5.03 3.25 2.13
N MET A 56 5.89 4.21 1.82
CA MET A 56 6.85 4.74 2.80
C MET A 56 6.13 5.26 4.03
N ARG A 57 6.68 4.94 5.20
CA ARG A 57 6.14 5.38 6.49
C ARG A 57 6.51 6.84 6.72
N VAL A 58 5.53 7.73 6.55
CA VAL A 58 5.65 9.16 6.88
C VAL A 58 4.62 9.48 7.96
N LYS A 59 5.10 9.98 9.10
CA LYS A 59 4.26 10.41 10.22
C LYS A 59 4.31 11.92 10.41
N ASP A 60 3.16 12.49 10.75
CA ASP A 60 3.00 13.86 11.25
C ASP A 60 2.16 13.79 12.53
N GLY A 61 2.84 13.77 13.68
CA GLY A 61 2.24 13.46 14.98
C GLY A 61 1.56 12.07 14.97
N ASP A 62 0.25 12.07 15.21
CA ASP A 62 -0.59 10.86 15.20
C ASP A 62 -1.11 10.49 13.82
N LYS A 63 -0.84 11.31 12.79
CA LYS A 63 -1.31 11.09 11.42
C LYS A 63 -0.24 10.41 10.57
N TYR A 64 -0.70 9.69 9.55
CA TYR A 64 0.14 9.21 8.47
C TYR A 64 -0.09 10.04 7.21
N VAL A 65 0.98 10.28 6.45
CA VAL A 65 0.93 10.99 5.18
C VAL A 65 1.23 10.00 4.05
N LEU A 66 0.26 9.79 3.16
CA LEU A 66 0.41 8.91 2.00
C LEU A 66 0.84 9.70 0.77
N ILE A 67 2.05 9.42 0.25
CA ILE A 67 2.59 10.11 -0.91
C ILE A 67 2.14 9.40 -2.19
N GLY A 68 1.27 10.04 -2.97
CA GLY A 68 0.70 9.57 -4.25
C GLY A 68 1.68 9.48 -5.42
N SER A 69 2.88 8.95 -5.21
CA SER A 69 3.95 8.85 -6.20
C SER A 69 4.22 7.40 -6.62
N ARG A 70 4.57 7.20 -7.91
CA ARG A 70 5.05 5.92 -8.46
C ARG A 70 6.46 6.09 -9.04
N GLY A 71 7.40 6.52 -8.20
CA GLY A 71 8.80 6.74 -8.62
C GLY A 71 8.94 7.83 -9.68
N GLY A 72 8.13 8.89 -9.61
CA GLY A 72 8.14 9.97 -10.61
C GLY A 72 7.41 9.68 -11.92
N ALA A 73 6.71 8.54 -12.03
CA ALA A 73 5.88 8.27 -13.20
C ALA A 73 4.82 9.37 -13.40
N PRO A 74 4.51 9.75 -14.66
CA PRO A 74 3.55 10.81 -14.95
C PRO A 74 2.11 10.48 -14.56
N GLN A 75 1.78 9.19 -14.36
CA GLN A 75 0.47 8.74 -13.90
C GLN A 75 0.44 8.52 -12.39
N HIS A 76 -0.66 8.92 -11.76
CA HIS A 76 -0.93 8.58 -10.37
C HIS A 76 -1.05 7.05 -10.17
N PRO A 77 -0.59 6.53 -9.03
CA PRO A 77 -0.89 5.15 -8.63
C PRO A 77 -2.40 4.89 -8.56
N VAL A 78 -2.82 3.66 -8.88
CA VAL A 78 -4.25 3.26 -8.85
C VAL A 78 -4.89 3.49 -7.47
N TRP A 79 -4.15 3.25 -6.38
CA TRP A 79 -4.66 3.45 -5.03
C TRP A 79 -5.08 4.89 -4.73
N VAL A 80 -4.49 5.89 -5.41
CA VAL A 80 -4.90 7.30 -5.27
C VAL A 80 -6.33 7.47 -5.79
N HIS A 81 -6.67 6.83 -6.90
CA HIS A 81 -8.03 6.86 -7.44
C HIS A 81 -9.01 6.07 -6.57
N ASN A 82 -8.55 5.02 -5.89
CA ASN A 82 -9.34 4.27 -4.91
C ASN A 82 -9.71 5.18 -3.73
N LEU A 83 -8.72 5.81 -3.09
CA LEU A 83 -8.93 6.66 -1.91
C LEU A 83 -9.73 7.93 -2.21
N ARG A 84 -9.64 8.46 -3.44
CA ARG A 84 -10.49 9.57 -3.88
C ARG A 84 -11.96 9.19 -4.03
N ALA A 85 -12.25 7.91 -4.33
CA ALA A 85 -13.62 7.41 -4.48
C ALA A 85 -14.20 6.91 -3.16
N ASN A 86 -13.37 6.33 -2.29
CA ASN A 86 -13.72 5.96 -0.92
C ASN A 86 -12.52 6.25 -0.01
N SER A 87 -12.70 7.15 0.95
CA SER A 87 -11.65 7.59 1.87
C SER A 87 -11.29 6.58 2.96
N ASP A 88 -12.07 5.50 3.12
CA ASP A 88 -11.80 4.47 4.11
C ASP A 88 -10.48 3.75 3.78
N VAL A 89 -9.62 3.70 4.80
CA VAL A 89 -8.26 3.18 4.70
C VAL A 89 -7.87 2.53 6.02
N GLU A 90 -7.09 1.45 5.93
CA GLU A 90 -6.42 0.77 7.04
C GLU A 90 -4.91 0.70 6.79
#